data_AF-A0A2U2S995-F1
#
_entry.id   AF-A0A2U2S995-F1
#
_cell.length_a   1.000
_cell.length_b   1.000
_cell.length_c   1.000
_cell.angle_alpha   90.00
_cell.angle_beta   90.00
_cell.angle_gamma   90.00
#
_symmetry.space_group_name_H-M   'P 1'
#
loop_
_entity.id
_entity.type
_entity.pdbx_description
1 polymer ?
#
loop_
_entity_poly.entity_id
_entity_poly.type
_entity_poly.pdbx_seq_one_letter_code
_entity_poly.pdbx_strand_id
1 'polypeptide(L)'
;MNSPSSEHFNYPTGRRAGENAWLWLVKMITGPLLVLILTLHLIVNHYMGSAHSGLMTYNDIVAYFRNPLIPLIEIIFVATVVTHSLLGVRGIILDMNPSQKVLTWVNAVLLLIGCSAVGYGIWLALVIASKST
;
A
#
# COMPACT_ATOMS: atom_id res chain seq x y z
N MET A 1 59.93 12.09 -5.52
CA MET A 1 58.65 12.43 -4.88
C MET A 1 57.67 11.36 -5.32
N ASN A 2 57.45 10.34 -4.48
CA ASN A 2 56.62 9.19 -4.84
C ASN A 2 55.15 9.54 -4.61
N SER A 3 54.31 9.34 -5.62
CA SER A 3 52.86 9.48 -5.50
C SER A 3 52.31 8.41 -4.54
N PRO A 4 51.36 8.76 -3.65
CA PRO A 4 50.73 7.77 -2.78
C PRO A 4 49.99 6.72 -3.62
N SER A 5 50.18 5.44 -3.27
CA SER A 5 49.48 4.31 -3.89
C SER A 5 47.98 4.46 -3.70
N SER A 6 47.21 4.35 -4.78
CA SER A 6 45.76 4.35 -4.74
C SER A 6 45.25 3.11 -4.00
N GLU A 7 44.85 3.27 -2.74
CA GLU A 7 44.12 2.24 -2.03
C GLU A 7 42.78 1.97 -2.75
N HIS A 8 42.67 0.79 -3.35
CA HIS A 8 41.41 0.33 -3.94
C HIS A 8 40.47 -0.06 -2.79
N PHE A 9 39.64 0.90 -2.37
CA PHE A 9 38.61 0.65 -1.37
C PHE A 9 37.60 -0.34 -1.92
N ASN A 10 37.63 -1.57 -1.42
CA ASN A 10 36.72 -2.63 -1.81
C ASN A 10 35.38 -2.39 -1.10
N TYR A 11 34.52 -1.58 -1.71
CA TYR A 11 33.15 -1.40 -1.23
C TYR A 11 32.45 -2.74 -1.37
N PRO A 12 31.94 -3.36 -0.29
CA PRO A 12 31.14 -4.56 -0.42
C PRO A 12 29.87 -4.18 -1.21
N THR A 13 29.83 -4.55 -2.49
CA THR A 13 28.67 -4.35 -3.38
C THR A 13 27.58 -5.40 -3.11
N GLY A 14 27.41 -5.78 -1.84
CA GLY A 14 26.43 -6.77 -1.41
C GLY A 14 25.02 -6.20 -1.49
N ARG A 15 24.12 -6.91 -2.18
CA ARG A 15 22.67 -6.65 -2.16
C ARG A 15 22.22 -6.56 -0.69
N ARG A 16 21.45 -5.52 -0.33
CA ARG A 16 20.88 -5.36 1.02
C ARG A 16 20.14 -6.65 1.40
N ALA A 17 20.64 -7.37 2.39
CA ALA A 17 20.11 -8.69 2.75
C ALA A 17 18.63 -8.54 3.12
N GLY A 18 17.74 -9.17 2.36
CA GLY A 18 16.29 -9.15 2.61
C GLY A 18 15.45 -8.17 1.78
N GLU A 19 16.02 -7.25 0.99
CA GLU A 19 15.24 -6.40 0.07
C GLU A 19 15.33 -6.94 -1.37
N ASN A 20 14.19 -7.37 -1.93
CA ASN A 20 14.09 -7.80 -3.34
C ASN A 20 13.85 -6.57 -4.24
N ALA A 21 14.51 -6.50 -5.39
CA ALA A 21 14.29 -5.47 -6.41
C ALA A 21 12.81 -5.36 -6.82
N TRP A 22 12.08 -6.47 -6.86
CA TRP A 22 10.64 -6.47 -7.12
C TRP A 22 9.84 -5.76 -6.03
N LEU A 23 10.10 -6.08 -4.75
CA LEU A 23 9.42 -5.43 -3.62
C LEU A 23 9.74 -3.94 -3.58
N TRP A 24 10.96 -3.57 -3.95
CA TRP A 24 11.36 -2.18 -4.11
C TRP A 24 10.58 -1.48 -5.23
N LEU A 25 10.39 -2.13 -6.38
CA LEU A 25 9.62 -1.54 -7.49
C LEU A 25 8.14 -1.35 -7.12
N VAL A 26 7.55 -2.34 -6.43
CA VAL A 26 6.16 -2.26 -5.97
C VAL A 26 5.95 -1.09 -5.01
N LYS A 27 6.82 -0.89 -4.02
CA LYS A 27 6.69 0.27 -3.10
C LYS A 27 6.87 1.61 -3.82
N MET A 28 7.78 1.67 -4.81
CA MET A 28 8.03 2.87 -5.61
C MET A 28 6.82 3.27 -6.46
N ILE A 29 6.10 2.31 -7.03
CA ILE A 29 4.90 2.58 -7.84
C ILE A 29 3.69 2.88 -6.94
N THR A 30 3.50 2.11 -5.88
CA THR A 30 2.34 2.25 -4.99
C THR A 30 2.35 3.56 -4.20
N GLY A 31 3.50 4.16 -3.91
CA GLY A 31 3.59 5.43 -3.18
C GLY A 31 2.92 6.60 -3.91
N PRO A 32 3.37 6.98 -5.13
CA PRO A 32 2.73 8.03 -5.91
C PRO A 32 1.27 7.70 -6.27
N LEU A 33 0.97 6.43 -6.58
CA LEU A 33 -0.40 6.00 -6.84
C LEU A 33 -1.29 6.22 -5.62
N LEU A 34 -0.79 5.91 -4.42
CA LEU A 34 -1.50 6.13 -3.17
C LEU A 34 -1.75 7.62 -2.93
N VAL A 35 -0.76 8.49 -3.15
CA VAL A 35 -0.96 9.95 -3.01
C VAL A 35 -2.13 10.43 -3.86
N LEU A 36 -2.20 10.01 -5.13
CA LEU A 36 -3.28 10.40 -6.02
C LEU A 36 -4.64 9.86 -5.56
N ILE A 37 -4.76 8.54 -5.38
CA ILE A 37 -6.06 7.90 -5.11
C ILE A 37 -6.57 8.25 -3.71
N LEU A 38 -5.70 8.28 -2.69
CA LEU A 38 -6.07 8.67 -1.33
C LEU A 38 -6.56 10.12 -1.30
N THR A 39 -5.90 11.03 -2.01
CA THR A 39 -6.34 12.44 -2.06
C THR A 39 -7.73 12.56 -2.68
N LEU A 40 -7.96 11.88 -3.80
CA LEU A 40 -9.29 11.85 -4.43
C LEU A 40 -10.34 11.25 -3.51
N HIS A 41 -10.03 10.15 -2.82
CA HIS A 41 -10.93 9.52 -1.85
C HIS A 41 -11.29 10.46 -0.69
N LEU A 42 -10.30 11.14 -0.10
CA LEU A 42 -10.54 12.12 0.96
C LEU A 42 -11.39 13.29 0.48
N ILE A 43 -11.09 13.83 -0.70
CA ILE A 43 -11.86 14.95 -1.25
C ILE A 43 -13.30 14.52 -1.56
N VAL A 44 -13.50 13.44 -2.30
CA VAL A 44 -14.83 13.03 -2.75
C VAL A 44 -15.68 12.51 -1.59
N ASN A 45 -15.14 11.62 -0.75
CA ASN A 45 -15.93 10.90 0.24
C ASN A 45 -16.02 11.63 1.59
N HIS A 46 -15.01 12.44 1.94
CA HIS A 46 -14.91 13.08 3.26
C HIS A 46 -15.00 14.61 3.25
N TYR A 47 -14.74 15.28 2.12
CA TYR A 47 -14.86 16.74 2.02
C TYR A 47 -16.09 17.17 1.21
N MET A 48 -16.27 16.59 0.03
CA MET A 48 -17.37 16.88 -0.90
C MET A 48 -18.58 15.95 -0.73
N GLY A 49 -18.53 15.01 0.21
CA GLY A 49 -19.42 13.85 0.31
C GLY A 49 -20.92 14.17 0.29
N SER A 50 -21.61 14.08 1.43
CA SER A 50 -23.01 14.50 1.44
C SER A 50 -23.07 16.02 1.33
N ALA A 51 -23.80 16.54 0.33
CA ALA A 51 -23.93 17.97 0.04
C ALA A 51 -24.39 18.83 1.24
N HIS A 52 -24.95 18.19 2.27
CA HIS A 52 -25.48 18.84 3.47
C HIS A 52 -24.59 18.68 4.72
N SER A 53 -23.68 17.69 4.77
CA SER A 53 -22.92 17.36 5.99
C SER A 53 -21.42 17.10 5.79
N GLY A 54 -20.92 17.07 4.55
CA GLY A 54 -19.51 16.84 4.21
C GLY A 54 -19.09 15.36 4.21
N LEU A 55 -19.73 14.51 5.02
CA LEU A 55 -19.50 13.06 5.09
C LEU A 55 -20.60 12.28 4.37
N MET A 56 -20.24 11.26 3.60
CA MET A 56 -21.23 10.42 2.92
C MET A 56 -22.08 9.61 3.92
N THR A 57 -23.39 9.63 3.75
CA THR A 57 -24.30 8.70 4.43
C THR A 57 -24.28 7.32 3.76
N TYR A 58 -24.86 6.30 4.39
CA TYR A 58 -25.01 4.98 3.77
C TYR A 58 -25.72 5.05 2.40
N ASN A 59 -26.80 5.84 2.30
CA ASN A 59 -27.54 5.99 1.05
C ASN A 59 -26.70 6.69 -0.03
N ASP A 60 -25.87 7.67 0.35
CA ASP A 60 -24.93 8.33 -0.56
C ASP A 60 -23.89 7.33 -1.10
N ILE A 61 -23.38 6.44 -0.24
CA ILE A 61 -22.41 5.39 -0.64
C ILE A 61 -23.06 4.41 -1.62
N VAL A 62 -24.26 3.92 -1.32
CA VAL A 62 -24.98 3.01 -2.23
C VAL A 62 -25.27 3.70 -3.57
N ALA A 63 -25.65 4.98 -3.56
CA ALA A 63 -25.85 5.75 -4.79
C ALA A 63 -24.54 5.98 -5.57
N TYR A 64 -23.43 6.25 -4.88
CA TYR A 64 -22.11 6.40 -5.47
C TYR A 64 -21.63 5.11 -6.15
N PHE A 65 -21.88 3.96 -5.52
CA PHE A 65 -21.53 2.63 -6.05
C PHE A 65 -22.37 2.20 -7.27
N ARG A 66 -23.42 2.96 -7.65
CA ARG A 66 -24.16 2.73 -8.91
C ARG A 66 -23.29 2.89 -10.14
N ASN A 67 -22.25 3.73 -10.08
CA ASN A 67 -21.28 3.82 -11.14
C ASN A 67 -20.32 2.62 -11.03
N PRO A 68 -20.27 1.70 -12.01
CA PRO A 68 -19.48 0.47 -11.93
C PRO A 68 -17.97 0.72 -11.87
N LEU A 69 -17.49 1.92 -12.21
CA LEU A 69 -16.08 2.29 -12.04
C LEU A 69 -15.71 2.50 -10.57
N ILE A 70 -16.67 2.84 -9.70
CA ILE A 70 -16.41 3.13 -8.30
C ILE A 70 -15.96 1.90 -7.52
N PRO A 71 -16.68 0.74 -7.55
CA PRO A 71 -16.19 -0.48 -6.91
C PRO A 71 -14.78 -0.88 -7.39
N LEU A 72 -14.48 -0.70 -8.68
CA LEU A 72 -13.16 -0.98 -9.23
C LEU A 72 -12.08 -0.07 -8.63
N ILE A 73 -12.32 1.24 -8.57
CA ILE A 73 -11.38 2.22 -7.99
C ILE A 73 -11.17 1.95 -6.50
N GLU A 74 -12.23 1.70 -5.74
CA GLU A 74 -12.14 1.42 -4.29
C GLU A 74 -11.38 0.10 -4.01
N ILE A 75 -11.54 -0.92 -4.87
CA ILE A 75 -10.76 -2.17 -4.79
C ILE A 75 -9.28 -1.91 -5.11
N ILE A 76 -8.98 -1.15 -6.16
CA ILE A 76 -7.59 -0.77 -6.50
C ILE A 76 -6.98 0.05 -5.35
N PHE A 77 -7.77 0.94 -4.75
CA PHE A 77 -7.34 1.77 -3.64
C PHE A 77 -6.96 0.93 -2.42
N VAL A 78 -7.84 0.02 -1.96
CA VAL A 78 -7.55 -0.81 -0.78
C VAL A 78 -6.35 -1.73 -1.02
N ALA A 79 -6.21 -2.29 -2.23
CA ALA A 79 -5.04 -3.09 -2.58
C ALA A 79 -3.75 -2.25 -2.54
N THR A 80 -3.79 -1.03 -3.07
CA THR A 80 -2.65 -0.11 -3.13
C THR A 80 -2.22 0.34 -1.74
N VAL A 81 -3.15 0.85 -0.91
CA VAL A 81 -2.83 1.36 0.41
C VAL A 81 -2.30 0.26 1.32
N VAL A 82 -2.94 -0.91 1.35
CA VAL A 82 -2.49 -2.04 2.19
C VAL A 82 -1.11 -2.52 1.75
N THR A 83 -0.88 -2.67 0.44
CA THR A 83 0.43 -3.09 -0.08
C THR A 83 1.52 -2.09 0.29
N HIS A 84 1.26 -0.79 0.07
CA HIS A 84 2.23 0.27 0.37
C HIS A 84 2.56 0.32 1.87
N SER A 85 1.54 0.31 2.72
CA SER A 85 1.72 0.38 4.17
C SER A 85 2.51 -0.81 4.70
N LEU A 86 2.20 -2.04 4.29
CA LEU A 86 2.87 -3.24 4.79
C LEU A 86 4.31 -3.36 4.28
N LEU A 87 4.58 -2.99 3.02
CA LEU A 87 5.96 -2.92 2.51
C LEU A 87 6.76 -1.81 3.19
N GLY A 88 6.13 -0.69 3.54
CA GLY A 88 6.73 0.37 4.35
C GLY A 88 7.13 -0.12 5.75
N VAL A 89 6.20 -0.77 6.46
CA VAL A 89 6.48 -1.38 7.77
C VAL A 89 7.61 -2.41 7.68
N ARG A 90 7.59 -3.27 6.66
CA ARG A 90 8.68 -4.21 6.40
C ARG A 90 10.03 -3.52 6.19
N GLY A 91 10.04 -2.39 5.47
CA GLY A 91 11.23 -1.56 5.27
C GLY A 91 11.81 -1.05 6.59
N ILE A 92 10.97 -0.50 7.46
CA ILE A 92 11.37 -0.04 8.81
C ILE A 92 11.97 -1.20 9.62
N ILE A 93 11.34 -2.38 9.58
CA ILE A 93 11.85 -3.57 10.27
C ILE A 93 13.22 -3.99 9.74
N LEU A 94 13.44 -3.95 8.43
CA LEU A 94 14.74 -4.26 7.82
C LEU A 94 15.85 -3.30 8.24
N ASP A 95 15.52 -2.02 8.46
CA ASP A 95 16.49 -1.03 8.96
C ASP A 95 16.99 -1.38 10.37
N MET A 96 16.26 -2.19 11.14
CA MET A 96 16.67 -2.66 12.47
C MET A 96 17.58 -3.92 12.44
N ASN A 97 18.00 -4.37 11.25
CA ASN A 97 18.85 -5.55 11.04
C ASN A 97 18.34 -6.84 11.75
N PRO A 98 17.11 -7.29 11.44
CA PRO A 98 16.50 -8.43 12.12
C PRO A 98 17.19 -9.75 11.76
N SER A 99 17.10 -10.74 12.65
CA SER A 99 17.51 -12.10 12.30
C SER A 99 16.61 -12.69 11.20
N GLN A 100 17.11 -13.66 10.43
CA GLN A 100 16.33 -14.31 9.37
C GLN A 100 15.03 -14.94 9.89
N LYS A 101 15.06 -15.53 11.09
CA LYS A 101 13.86 -16.11 11.73
C LYS A 101 12.79 -15.05 11.99
N VAL A 102 13.19 -13.88 12.50
CA VAL A 102 12.27 -12.76 12.74
C VAL A 102 11.71 -12.26 11.41
N LEU A 103 12.56 -12.10 10.39
CA LEU A 103 12.13 -11.62 9.08
C LEU A 103 11.12 -12.58 8.42
N THR A 104 11.30 -13.89 8.53
CA THR A 104 10.34 -14.88 8.01
C THR A 104 8.99 -14.76 8.71
N TRP A 105 8.96 -14.67 10.04
CA TRP A 105 7.72 -14.48 10.80
C TRP A 105 7.02 -13.17 10.46
N VAL A 106 7.77 -12.08 10.37
CA VAL A 106 7.25 -10.77 9.95
C VAL A 106 6.60 -10.87 8.57
N ASN A 107 7.27 -11.49 7.59
CA ASN A 107 6.71 -11.65 6.26
C ASN A 107 5.40 -12.45 6.28
N ALA A 108 5.33 -13.53 7.06
CA ALA A 108 4.12 -14.34 7.19
C ALA A 108 2.96 -13.56 7.81
N VAL A 109 3.22 -12.83 8.90
CA VAL A 109 2.22 -11.99 9.58
C VAL A 109 1.73 -10.86 8.69
N LEU A 110 2.64 -10.13 8.05
CA LEU A 110 2.28 -9.05 7.13
C LEU A 110 1.46 -9.58 5.94
N LEU A 111 1.84 -10.73 5.38
CA LEU A 111 1.08 -11.36 4.30
C LEU A 111 -0.34 -11.74 4.75
N LEU A 112 -0.48 -12.37 5.92
CA LEU A 112 -1.77 -12.75 6.46
C LEU A 112 -2.66 -11.53 6.71
N ILE A 113 -2.11 -10.47 7.31
CA ILE A 113 -2.83 -9.21 7.53
C ILE A 113 -3.25 -8.60 6.18
N GLY A 114 -2.32 -8.54 5.21
CA GLY A 114 -2.58 -7.97 3.89
C GLY A 114 -3.69 -8.71 3.14
N CYS A 115 -3.58 -10.04 3.05
CA CYS A 115 -4.60 -10.88 2.41
C CYS A 115 -5.97 -10.75 3.09
N SER A 116 -6.00 -10.69 4.43
CA SER A 116 -7.25 -10.54 5.18
C SER A 116 -7.89 -9.17 4.93
N ALA A 117 -7.11 -8.09 5.00
CA ALA A 117 -7.61 -6.73 4.78
C ALA A 117 -8.11 -6.52 3.35
N VAL A 118 -7.34 -6.97 2.34
CA VAL A 118 -7.74 -6.86 0.93
C VAL A 118 -8.95 -7.75 0.63
N GLY A 119 -8.96 -8.99 1.12
CA GLY A 119 -10.09 -9.91 0.93
C GLY A 119 -11.37 -9.37 1.54
N TYR A 120 -11.30 -8.83 2.76
CA TYR A 120 -12.43 -8.18 3.42
C TYR A 120 -12.90 -6.93 2.66
N GLY A 121 -11.96 -6.08 2.21
CA GLY A 121 -12.29 -4.88 1.43
C GLY A 121 -12.97 -5.20 0.10
N ILE A 122 -12.49 -6.20 -0.63
CA ILE A 122 -13.11 -6.67 -1.88
C ILE A 122 -14.51 -7.21 -1.59
N TRP A 123 -14.66 -8.07 -0.58
CA TRP A 123 -15.96 -8.61 -0.21
C TRP A 123 -16.95 -7.49 0.12
N LEU A 124 -16.53 -6.52 0.94
CA LEU A 124 -17.38 -5.38 1.31
C LEU A 124 -17.77 -4.54 0.08
N ALA A 125 -16.82 -4.24 -0.81
CA ALA A 125 -17.09 -3.47 -2.03
C ALA A 125 -18.11 -4.17 -2.93
N LEU A 126 -18.00 -5.50 -3.10
CA LEU A 126 -18.94 -6.30 -3.88
C LEU A 126 -20.31 -6.40 -3.21
N VAL A 127 -20.36 -6.50 -1.88
CA VAL A 127 -21.62 -6.48 -1.13
C VAL A 127 -22.34 -5.15 -1.34
N ILE A 128 -21.65 -4.02 -1.22
CA ILE A 128 -22.25 -2.69 -1.46
C ILE A 128 -22.71 -2.56 -2.92
N ALA A 129 -21.87 -2.98 -3.87
CA ALA A 129 -22.21 -2.97 -5.30
C ALA A 129 -23.46 -3.81 -5.62
N SER A 130 -23.66 -4.93 -4.91
CA SER A 130 -24.88 -5.75 -5.05
C SER A 130 -26.15 -5.07 -4.52
N LYS A 131 -26.00 -4.05 -3.67
CA LYS A 131 -27.12 -3.25 -3.12
C LYS A 131 -27.37 -1.98 -3.93
N SER A 132 -26.47 -1.61 -4.84
CA SER A 132 -26.59 -0.39 -5.65
C SER A 132 -27.29 -0.62 -6.99
N THR A 133 -27.60 -1.85 -7.37
CA THR A 133 -28.38 -2.17 -8.59
C THR A 133 -29.83 -1.73 -8.49
#